data_AF-A0A8J6P8A8-F1
#
_entry.id   AF-A0A8J6P8A8-F1
#
_cell.length_a   1.000
_cell.length_b   1.000
_cell.length_c   1.000
_cell.angle_alpha   90.00
_cell.angle_beta   90.00
_cell.angle_gamma   90.00
#
_symmetry.space_group_name_H-M   'P 1'
#
loop_
_entity.id
_entity.type
_entity.pdbx_description
1 polymer ?
#
loop_
_entity_poly.entity_id
_entity_poly.type
_entity_poly.pdbx_seq_one_letter_code
_entity_poly.pdbx_strand_id
1 'polypeptide(L)'
;AGKMDEFEKTIRSQYEPVLKEKEERYASLAARILGSERKAVLGSFAGDFITPEAVEILAPFVKTEFEGEDVVTKFMGADGNVVTTDPEQFRKYLREHKAFSHLIKANAASGGGASGNKGGGAAPAFKDMSESERLALYKSNPAEFERQLKALRK
;
A
#
# COMPACT_ATOMS: atom_id res chain seq x y z
N ALA A 1 53.97 11.93 -13.32
CA ALA A 1 52.93 10.94 -13.00
C ALA A 1 52.57 10.95 -11.51
N GLY A 2 53.51 10.77 -10.57
CA GLY A 2 53.18 10.49 -9.16
C GLY A 2 52.40 11.52 -8.31
N LYS A 3 52.49 12.84 -8.58
CA LYS A 3 51.74 13.83 -7.77
C LYS A 3 50.24 13.85 -8.04
N MET A 4 49.83 13.45 -9.24
CA MET A 4 48.40 13.36 -9.61
C MET A 4 47.77 12.12 -8.98
N ASP A 5 48.49 10.99 -9.00
CA ASP A 5 48.04 9.73 -8.41
C ASP A 5 47.89 9.83 -6.88
N GLU A 6 48.82 10.50 -6.19
CA GLU A 6 48.72 10.75 -4.74
C GLU A 6 47.57 11.72 -4.39
N PHE A 7 47.33 12.72 -5.24
CA PHE A 7 46.20 13.63 -5.08
C PHE A 7 44.86 12.91 -5.25
N GLU A 8 44.70 12.12 -6.32
CA GLU A 8 43.49 11.32 -6.55
C GLU A 8 43.25 10.29 -5.44
N LYS A 9 44.29 9.66 -4.92
CA LYS A 9 44.19 8.71 -3.80
C LYS A 9 43.74 9.41 -2.51
N THR A 10 44.25 10.62 -2.25
CA THR A 10 43.86 11.42 -1.08
C THR A 10 42.41 11.87 -1.18
N ILE A 11 41.99 12.34 -2.36
CA ILE A 11 40.59 12.70 -2.64
C ILE A 11 39.69 11.47 -2.39
N ARG A 12 39.95 10.34 -3.07
CA ARG A 12 39.13 9.13 -2.92
C ARG A 12 39.05 8.64 -1.48
N SER A 13 40.18 8.62 -0.76
CA SER A 13 40.24 8.24 0.65
C SER A 13 39.41 9.13 1.58
N GLN A 14 39.16 10.39 1.21
CA GLN A 14 38.29 11.28 1.97
C GLN A 14 36.81 11.13 1.58
N TYR A 15 36.51 10.81 0.33
CA TYR A 15 35.13 10.68 -0.16
C TYR A 15 34.51 9.32 0.16
N GLU A 16 35.26 8.22 0.11
CA GLU A 16 34.78 6.87 0.43
C GLU A 16 34.10 6.75 1.80
N PRO A 17 34.69 7.21 2.92
CA PRO A 17 34.04 7.12 4.22
C PRO A 17 32.79 8.00 4.32
N VAL A 18 32.78 9.17 3.66
CA VAL A 18 31.62 10.07 3.65
C VAL A 18 30.48 9.46 2.84
N LEU A 19 30.76 8.86 1.68
CA LEU A 19 29.77 8.14 0.87
C LEU A 19 29.17 6.99 1.65
N LYS A 20 30.03 6.17 2.27
CA LYS A 20 29.57 5.05 3.11
C LYS A 20 28.71 5.51 4.27
N GLU A 21 29.11 6.56 4.98
CA GLU A 21 28.31 7.13 6.07
C GLU A 21 26.93 7.62 5.57
N LYS A 22 26.90 8.24 4.39
CA LYS A 22 25.64 8.69 3.77
C LYS A 22 24.77 7.51 3.40
N GLU A 23 25.31 6.48 2.75
CA GLU A 23 24.59 5.26 2.39
C GLU A 23 24.01 4.56 3.62
N GLU A 24 24.80 4.41 4.69
CA GLU A 24 24.33 3.83 5.96
C GLU A 24 23.21 4.65 6.60
N ARG A 25 23.34 5.99 6.60
CA ARG A 25 22.28 6.88 7.09
C ARG A 25 21.02 6.79 6.25
N TYR A 26 21.14 6.76 4.92
CA TYR A 26 20.00 6.63 4.01
C TYR A 26 19.30 5.28 4.21
N ALA A 27 20.05 4.19 4.32
CA ALA A 27 19.50 2.86 4.60
C ALA A 27 18.75 2.81 5.94
N SER A 28 19.32 3.43 6.98
CA SER A 28 18.70 3.52 8.31
C SER A 28 17.39 4.33 8.29
N LEU A 29 17.39 5.49 7.61
CA LEU A 29 16.21 6.32 7.46
C LEU A 29 15.13 5.60 6.62
N ALA A 30 15.52 4.96 5.52
CA ALA A 30 14.64 4.16 4.69
C ALA A 30 13.97 3.05 5.50
N ALA A 31 14.76 2.26 6.26
CA ALA A 31 14.23 1.22 7.13
C ALA A 31 13.26 1.75 8.19
N ARG A 32 13.56 2.92 8.76
CA ARG A 32 12.69 3.58 9.74
C ARG A 32 11.37 4.05 9.13
N ILE A 33 11.40 4.64 7.94
CA ILE A 33 10.19 5.10 7.22
C ILE A 33 9.31 3.89 6.89
N LEU A 34 9.87 2.88 6.22
CA LEU A 34 9.13 1.68 5.84
C LEU A 34 8.56 0.95 7.06
N GLY A 35 9.35 0.84 8.14
CA GLY A 35 8.91 0.24 9.40
C GLY A 35 7.81 1.03 10.09
N SER A 36 7.86 2.37 10.04
CA SER A 36 6.81 3.23 10.60
C SER A 36 5.51 3.10 9.82
N GLU A 37 5.58 3.12 8.49
CA GLU A 37 4.41 2.95 7.62
C GLU A 37 3.76 1.58 7.86
N ARG A 38 4.56 0.51 7.91
CA ARG A 38 4.06 -0.83 8.19
C ARG A 38 3.31 -0.91 9.52
N LYS A 39 3.85 -0.28 10.58
CA LYS A 39 3.21 -0.22 11.89
C LYS A 39 1.90 0.58 11.87
N ALA A 40 1.89 1.71 11.18
CA ALA A 40 0.68 2.54 11.04
C ALA A 40 -0.43 1.77 10.32
N VAL A 41 -0.08 1.10 9.21
CA VAL A 41 -1.01 0.27 8.45
C VAL A 41 -1.54 -0.87 9.32
N LEU A 42 -0.68 -1.64 10.00
CA LEU A 42 -1.12 -2.70 10.91
C LEU A 42 -2.05 -2.16 12.01
N GLY A 43 -1.70 -1.05 12.64
CA GLY A 43 -2.54 -0.40 13.64
C GLY A 43 -3.94 -0.05 13.13
N SER A 44 -4.07 0.30 11.85
CA SER A 44 -5.36 0.61 11.22
C SER A 44 -6.31 -0.58 11.10
N PHE A 45 -5.80 -1.82 11.20
CA PHE A 45 -6.62 -3.04 11.17
C PHE A 45 -6.97 -3.55 12.57
N ALA A 46 -6.33 -3.05 13.63
CA ALA A 46 -6.53 -3.57 14.99
C ALA A 46 -8.01 -3.52 15.43
N GLY A 47 -8.73 -2.48 15.01
CA GLY A 47 -10.16 -2.32 15.27
C GLY A 47 -11.05 -3.39 14.62
N ASP A 48 -10.59 -4.01 13.53
CA ASP A 48 -11.35 -5.00 12.76
C ASP A 48 -11.33 -6.39 13.42
N PHE A 49 -10.31 -6.68 14.23
CA PHE A 49 -10.16 -7.96 14.91
C PHE A 49 -11.04 -8.04 16.17
N ILE A 50 -11.52 -9.24 16.48
CA ILE A 50 -12.24 -9.54 17.74
C ILE A 50 -11.32 -9.22 18.94
N THR A 51 -10.06 -9.64 18.84
CA THR A 51 -8.99 -9.35 19.78
C THR A 51 -7.99 -8.42 19.08
N PRO A 52 -7.88 -7.13 19.46
CA PRO A 52 -7.01 -6.17 18.77
C PRO A 52 -5.55 -6.62 18.64
N GLU A 53 -5.04 -7.35 19.62
CA GLU A 53 -3.66 -7.87 19.66
C GLU A 53 -3.40 -8.91 18.56
N ALA A 54 -4.45 -9.55 18.02
CA ALA A 54 -4.34 -10.54 16.94
C ALA A 54 -3.91 -9.90 15.60
N VAL A 55 -3.92 -8.56 15.50
CA VAL A 55 -3.48 -7.84 14.30
C VAL A 55 -2.00 -8.09 13.97
N GLU A 56 -1.17 -8.42 14.96
CA GLU A 56 0.24 -8.79 14.77
C GLU A 56 0.41 -10.01 13.85
N ILE A 57 -0.61 -10.88 13.74
CA ILE A 57 -0.61 -12.01 12.80
C ILE A 57 -0.59 -11.53 11.34
N LEU A 58 -1.01 -10.29 11.08
CA LEU A 58 -0.94 -9.67 9.74
C LEU A 58 0.44 -9.18 9.36
N ALA A 59 1.39 -9.06 10.30
CA ALA A 59 2.74 -8.55 10.02
C ALA A 59 3.41 -9.17 8.77
N PRO A 60 3.46 -10.52 8.59
CA PRO A 60 4.05 -11.12 7.39
C PRO A 60 3.28 -10.82 6.09
N PHE A 61 2.02 -10.39 6.18
CA PHE A 61 1.14 -10.10 5.04
C PHE A 61 1.12 -8.62 4.65
N VAL A 62 1.74 -7.74 5.42
CA VAL A 62 1.85 -6.31 5.09
C VAL A 62 3.30 -6.02 4.74
N LYS A 63 3.58 -5.62 3.49
CA LYS A 63 4.91 -5.22 3.03
C LYS A 63 4.90 -3.77 2.62
N THR A 64 5.89 -3.00 3.05
CA THR A 64 6.11 -1.61 2.64
C THR A 64 7.40 -1.52 1.85
N GLU A 65 7.38 -0.80 0.74
CA GLU A 65 8.54 -0.54 -0.08
C GLU A 65 8.44 0.84 -0.75
N PHE A 66 9.59 1.37 -1.19
CA PHE A 66 9.61 2.59 -1.98
C PHE A 66 9.35 2.26 -3.44
N GLU A 67 8.38 2.94 -4.04
CA GLU A 67 8.19 3.00 -5.49
C GLU A 67 8.47 4.44 -5.94
N GLY A 68 9.72 4.69 -6.33
CA GLY A 68 10.20 6.05 -6.55
C GLY A 68 10.37 6.81 -5.23
N GLU A 69 9.72 7.97 -5.11
CA GLU A 69 9.73 8.79 -3.89
C GLU A 69 8.60 8.41 -2.91
N ASP A 70 7.61 7.64 -3.38
CA ASP A 70 6.45 7.26 -2.60
C ASP A 70 6.66 5.94 -1.86
N VAL A 71 6.02 5.81 -0.69
CA VAL A 71 5.92 4.53 0.01
C VAL A 71 4.64 3.83 -0.40
N VAL A 72 4.77 2.63 -0.92
CA VAL A 72 3.64 1.78 -1.31
C VAL A 72 3.52 0.62 -0.33
N THR A 73 2.29 0.35 0.10
CA THR A 73 1.96 -0.82 0.89
C THR A 73 1.35 -1.90 0.02
N LYS A 74 1.90 -3.10 0.10
CA LYS A 74 1.45 -4.30 -0.59
C LYS A 74 0.92 -5.29 0.44
N PHE A 75 -0.31 -5.73 0.24
CA PHE A 75 -0.94 -6.76 1.03
C PHE A 75 -0.77 -8.11 0.35
N MET A 76 -0.17 -9.04 1.06
CA MET A 76 0.22 -10.34 0.54
C MET A 76 -0.75 -11.43 0.98
N GLY A 77 -0.94 -12.42 0.11
CA GLY A 77 -1.69 -13.64 0.40
C GLY A 77 -0.81 -14.69 1.08
N ALA A 78 -1.46 -15.76 1.54
CA ALA A 78 -0.78 -16.94 2.10
C ALA A 78 0.13 -17.67 1.09
N ASP A 79 -0.07 -17.42 -0.21
CA ASP A 79 0.74 -17.93 -1.31
C ASP A 79 2.00 -17.09 -1.59
N GLY A 80 2.18 -15.97 -0.88
CA GLY A 80 3.30 -15.05 -1.10
C GLY A 80 3.11 -14.11 -2.29
N ASN A 81 1.93 -14.09 -2.92
CA ASN A 81 1.62 -13.14 -3.98
C ASN A 81 0.97 -11.88 -3.42
N VAL A 82 1.11 -10.76 -4.13
CA VAL A 82 0.39 -9.53 -3.80
C VAL A 82 -1.08 -9.73 -4.15
N VAL A 83 -1.95 -9.63 -3.15
CA VAL A 83 -3.40 -9.68 -3.31
C VAL A 83 -3.94 -8.33 -3.75
N THR A 84 -3.48 -7.24 -3.11
CA THR A 84 -3.90 -5.87 -3.39
C THR A 84 -2.95 -4.85 -2.76
N THR A 85 -3.02 -3.60 -3.19
CA THR A 85 -2.41 -2.43 -2.52
C THR A 85 -3.46 -1.56 -1.82
N ASP A 86 -4.73 -1.93 -1.92
CA ASP A 86 -5.86 -1.22 -1.31
C ASP A 86 -6.23 -1.84 0.05
N PRO A 87 -6.12 -1.07 1.16
CA PRO A 87 -6.49 -1.55 2.48
C PRO A 87 -7.92 -2.08 2.59
N GLU A 88 -8.88 -1.48 1.89
CA GLU A 88 -10.29 -1.92 1.94
C GLU A 88 -10.50 -3.26 1.24
N GLN A 89 -9.81 -3.48 0.12
CA GLN A 89 -9.81 -4.77 -0.56
C GLN A 89 -9.14 -5.83 0.32
N PHE A 90 -8.10 -5.47 1.08
CA PHE A 90 -7.50 -6.39 2.03
C PHE A 90 -8.44 -6.71 3.21
N ARG A 91 -9.19 -5.73 3.75
CA ARG A 91 -10.24 -6.00 4.76
C ARG A 91 -11.29 -6.99 4.24
N LYS A 92 -11.68 -6.86 2.98
CA LYS A 92 -12.60 -7.81 2.35
C LYS A 92 -11.97 -9.19 2.22
N TYR A 93 -10.73 -9.26 1.74
CA TYR A 93 -9.97 -10.51 1.66
C TYR A 93 -9.91 -11.23 3.02
N LEU A 94 -9.58 -10.54 4.11
CA LEU A 94 -9.51 -11.14 5.46
C LEU A 94 -10.86 -11.70 5.93
N ARG A 95 -11.97 -11.02 5.62
CA ARG A 95 -13.32 -11.49 5.96
C ARG A 95 -13.75 -12.73 5.18
N GLU A 96 -13.27 -12.88 3.94
CA GLU A 96 -13.59 -14.02 3.08
C GLU A 96 -12.61 -15.20 3.26
N HIS A 97 -11.43 -14.93 3.84
CA HIS A 97 -10.37 -15.92 3.99
C HIS A 97 -10.66 -16.90 5.14
N LYS A 98 -10.62 -18.21 4.85
CA LYS A 98 -10.96 -19.28 5.81
C LYS A 98 -10.17 -19.22 7.13
N ALA A 99 -8.92 -18.76 7.09
CA ALA A 99 -8.08 -18.68 8.29
C ALA A 99 -8.26 -17.38 9.10
N PHE A 100 -8.77 -16.31 8.48
CA PHE A 100 -8.85 -14.99 9.12
C PHE A 100 -10.28 -14.60 9.48
N SER A 101 -11.28 -15.07 8.74
CA SER A 101 -12.68 -14.67 8.91
C SER A 101 -13.21 -14.84 10.33
N HIS A 102 -12.75 -15.87 11.04
CA HIS A 102 -13.12 -16.16 12.43
C HIS A 102 -12.43 -15.25 13.46
N LEU A 103 -11.39 -14.53 13.07
CA LEU A 103 -10.66 -13.57 13.91
C LEU A 103 -11.18 -12.13 13.72
N ILE A 104 -11.94 -11.88 12.65
CA ILE A 104 -12.51 -10.59 12.31
C ILE A 104 -13.91 -10.46 12.93
N LYS A 105 -14.24 -9.27 13.43
CA LYS A 105 -15.56 -8.99 13.99
C LYS A 105 -16.65 -9.20 12.94
N ALA A 106 -17.66 -10.01 13.28
CA ALA A 106 -18.79 -10.35 12.39
C ALA A 106 -19.68 -9.15 12.01
N ASN A 107 -19.53 -8.02 12.69
CA ASN A 107 -20.19 -6.77 12.38
C ASN A 107 -19.30 -5.60 12.82
N ALA A 108 -18.35 -5.25 11.97
CA ALA A 108 -18.06 -3.84 11.76
C ALA A 108 -18.49 -3.55 10.32
N ALA A 109 -19.80 -3.31 10.13
CA ALA A 109 -20.17 -2.37 9.09
C ALA A 109 -19.26 -1.14 9.30
N SER A 110 -18.68 -0.63 8.21
CA SER A 110 -18.01 0.67 8.16
C SER A 110 -18.97 1.78 8.62
N GLY A 111 -19.21 1.84 9.93
CA GLY A 111 -20.06 2.76 10.65
C GLY A 111 -19.14 3.61 11.51
N GLY A 112 -18.48 4.56 10.86
CA GLY A 112 -17.46 5.41 11.49
C GLY A 112 -17.09 6.62 10.64
N GLY A 113 -18.08 7.33 10.10
CA GLY A 113 -17.94 8.77 9.83
C GLY A 113 -17.53 9.20 8.42
N ALA A 114 -18.32 8.87 7.40
CA ALA A 114 -18.61 9.84 6.34
C ALA A 114 -20.07 10.26 6.51
N SER A 115 -20.27 11.52 6.91
CA SER A 115 -21.58 12.13 6.97
C SER A 115 -22.22 12.10 5.58
N GLY A 116 -23.41 11.50 5.47
CA GLY A 116 -24.36 11.70 4.37
C GLY A 116 -24.13 10.90 3.08
N ASN A 117 -24.72 9.70 2.98
CA ASN A 117 -25.97 9.56 2.22
C ASN A 117 -26.51 8.12 2.30
N LYS A 118 -27.79 8.02 2.66
CA LYS A 118 -28.63 6.83 2.46
C LYS A 118 -28.62 6.46 0.98
N GLY A 119 -28.30 5.21 0.66
CA GLY A 119 -28.65 4.65 -0.64
C GLY A 119 -27.89 3.38 -0.95
N GLY A 120 -28.50 2.22 -0.71
CA GLY A 120 -28.28 1.09 -1.60
C GLY A 120 -28.73 1.54 -2.99
N GLY A 121 -27.76 1.90 -3.83
CA GLY A 121 -27.98 2.39 -5.18
C GLY A 121 -26.80 1.93 -6.02
N ALA A 122 -27.10 1.28 -7.14
CA ALA A 122 -26.13 0.83 -8.10
C ALA A 122 -25.07 1.91 -8.38
N ALA A 123 -23.81 1.49 -8.58
CA ALA A 123 -22.78 2.38 -9.09
C ALA A 123 -23.33 3.16 -10.30
N PRO A 124 -23.10 4.48 -10.39
CA PRO A 124 -23.61 5.30 -11.48
C PRO A 124 -23.23 4.65 -12.81
N ALA A 125 -24.21 4.55 -13.71
CA ALA A 125 -23.93 4.02 -15.04
C ALA A 125 -22.83 4.87 -15.68
N PHE A 126 -21.91 4.26 -16.43
CA PHE A 126 -20.75 4.94 -17.02
C PHE A 126 -21.08 6.25 -17.76
N LYS A 127 -22.28 6.35 -18.32
CA LYS A 127 -22.85 7.57 -18.94
C LYS A 127 -23.00 8.76 -17.99
N ASP A 128 -23.17 8.50 -16.69
CA ASP A 128 -23.43 9.47 -15.64
C ASP A 128 -22.15 9.82 -14.84
N MET A 129 -21.02 9.16 -15.12
CA MET A 129 -19.72 9.49 -14.54
C MET A 129 -19.14 10.78 -15.14
N SER A 130 -18.59 11.63 -14.29
CA SER A 130 -17.77 12.79 -14.66
C SER A 130 -16.42 12.36 -15.27
N GLU A 131 -15.74 13.28 -15.94
CA GLU A 131 -14.44 13.00 -16.57
C GLU A 131 -13.37 12.58 -15.55
N SER A 132 -13.39 13.14 -14.34
CA SER A 132 -12.47 12.78 -13.27
C SER A 132 -12.72 11.34 -12.77
N GLU A 133 -13.97 10.94 -12.61
CA GLU A 133 -14.35 9.58 -12.21
C GLU A 133 -13.98 8.55 -13.28
N ARG A 134 -14.16 8.89 -14.56
CA ARG A 134 -13.74 8.05 -15.68
C ARG A 134 -12.22 7.89 -15.73
N LEU A 135 -11.47 8.97 -15.48
CA LEU A 135 -10.01 8.92 -15.45
C LEU A 135 -9.50 8.09 -14.26
N ALA A 136 -10.13 8.22 -13.10
CA ALA A 136 -9.83 7.42 -11.93
C ALA A 136 -10.12 5.93 -12.19
N LEU A 137 -11.25 5.61 -12.83
CA LEU A 137 -11.61 4.24 -13.22
C LEU A 137 -10.62 3.66 -14.23
N TYR A 138 -10.23 4.42 -15.24
CA TYR A 138 -9.23 3.98 -16.21
C TYR A 138 -7.86 3.70 -15.56
N LYS A 139 -7.42 4.55 -14.63
CA LYS A 139 -6.13 4.40 -13.93
C LYS A 139 -6.13 3.24 -12.93
N SER A 140 -7.24 3.04 -12.21
CA SER A 140 -7.35 2.02 -11.15
C SER A 140 -7.80 0.66 -11.66
N ASN A 141 -8.63 0.62 -12.72
CA ASN A 141 -9.20 -0.60 -13.27
C ASN A 141 -9.53 -0.45 -14.77
N PRO A 142 -8.51 -0.53 -15.66
CA PRO A 142 -8.70 -0.35 -17.09
C PRO A 142 -9.61 -1.42 -17.73
N ALA A 143 -9.67 -2.63 -17.17
CA ALA A 143 -10.52 -3.71 -17.68
C ALA A 143 -12.02 -3.43 -17.45
N GLU A 144 -12.38 -2.91 -16.27
CA GLU A 144 -13.76 -2.52 -15.96
C GLU A 144 -14.16 -1.24 -16.72
N PHE A 145 -13.23 -0.30 -16.92
CA PHE A 145 -13.44 0.85 -17.81
C PHE A 145 -13.83 0.41 -19.22
N GLU A 146 -13.06 -0.48 -19.84
CA GLU A 146 -13.32 -1.01 -21.19
C GLU A 146 -14.65 -1.77 -21.28
N ARG A 147 -14.96 -2.57 -20.25
CA ARG A 147 -16.23 -3.29 -20.16
C ARG A 147 -17.44 -2.34 -20.14
N GLN A 148 -17.35 -1.28 -19.34
CA GLN A 148 -18.41 -0.28 -19.21
C GLN A 148 -18.53 0.60 -20.46
N LEU A 149 -17.40 0.97 -21.07
CA LEU A 149 -17.37 1.68 -22.36
C LEU A 149 -18.00 0.83 -23.49
N LYS A 150 -17.72 -0.47 -23.52
CA LYS A 150 -18.31 -1.40 -24.50
C LYS A 150 -19.81 -1.61 -24.25
N ALA A 151 -20.25 -1.61 -23.01
CA ALA A 151 -21.67 -1.70 -22.64
C ALA A 151 -22.45 -0.43 -23.03
N LEU A 152 -21.81 0.75 -23.07
CA LEU A 152 -22.42 2.00 -23.54
C LEU A 152 -22.58 2.06 -25.06
N ARG A 153 -21.70 1.39 -25.81
CA ARG A 153 -21.68 1.38 -27.29
C ARG A 153 -22.64 0.35 -27.91
N LYS A 154 -23.40 -0.39 -27.11
CA LYS A 154 -24.31 -1.45 -27.54
C LYS A 154 -25.75 -1.04 -27.28
#